data_AF-A0A7Y2EJR2-F1
#
_entry.id   AF-A0A7Y2EJR2-F1
#
_cell.length_a   1.000
_cell.length_b   1.000
_cell.length_c   1.000
_cell.angle_alpha   90.00
_cell.angle_beta   90.00
_cell.angle_gamma   90.00
#
_symmetry.space_group_name_H-M   'P 1'
#
loop_
_entity.id
_entity.type
_entity.pdbx_description
1 polymer ?
#
loop_
_entity_poly.entity_id
_entity_poly.type
_entity_poly.pdbx_seq_one_letter_code
_entity_poly.pdbx_strand_id
1 'polypeptide(L)'
;MHVKTHFSIKDLEQLSGVKAHTIRIWEKRYDLLTPSRSETNIRSYSSACLQKLLNVTSLYNDGYKISKIAKFDEEEIAELVREREISNNHTFAIDNLKMAMLAFDHDLFEKTFDQLLEQYT
;
A
#
# COMPACT_ATOMS: atom_id res chain seq x y z
N MET A 1 11.93 -19.67 6.07
CA MET A 1 11.14 -18.81 5.16
C MET A 1 12.03 -17.63 4.77
N HIS A 2 12.52 -17.58 3.52
CA HIS A 2 13.33 -16.44 3.07
C HIS A 2 12.39 -15.31 2.68
N VAL A 3 12.32 -14.26 3.50
CA VAL A 3 11.63 -13.02 3.13
C VAL A 3 12.42 -12.40 1.99
N LYS A 4 11.81 -12.31 0.80
CA LYS A 4 12.42 -11.67 -0.37
C LYS A 4 12.59 -10.18 -0.04
N THR A 5 13.83 -9.72 0.11
CA THR A 5 14.15 -8.32 0.48
C THR A 5 14.36 -7.40 -0.72
N HIS A 6 14.43 -7.98 -1.92
CA HIS A 6 14.71 -7.29 -3.18
C HIS A 6 13.68 -7.66 -4.24
N PHE A 7 13.12 -6.64 -4.89
CA PHE A 7 12.03 -6.75 -5.85
C PHE A 7 12.46 -6.18 -7.20
N SER A 8 11.97 -6.79 -8.27
CA SER A 8 12.07 -6.24 -9.62
C SER A 8 10.89 -5.30 -9.91
N ILE A 9 10.99 -4.52 -11.00
CA ILE A 9 9.87 -3.67 -11.44
C ILE A 9 8.60 -4.48 -11.75
N LYS A 10 8.73 -5.74 -12.20
CA LYS A 10 7.59 -6.63 -12.45
C LYS A 10 6.95 -7.10 -11.14
N ASP A 11 7.76 -7.39 -10.12
CA ASP A 11 7.25 -7.74 -8.79
C ASP A 11 6.45 -6.57 -8.21
N LEU A 12 6.95 -5.34 -8.33
CA LEU A 12 6.23 -4.14 -7.90
C LEU A 12 4.89 -3.99 -8.65
N GLU A 13 4.86 -4.17 -9.97
CA GLU A 13 3.61 -4.11 -10.74
C GLU A 13 2.59 -5.15 -10.28
N GLN A 14 3.03 -6.38 -10.00
CA GLN A 14 2.13 -7.44 -9.55
C GLN A 14 1.60 -7.18 -8.13
N LEU A 15 2.43 -6.63 -7.24
CA LEU A 15 2.08 -6.41 -5.83
C LEU A 15 1.28 -5.13 -5.61
N SER A 16 1.60 -4.05 -6.32
CA SER A 16 0.88 -2.77 -6.17
C SER A 16 -0.29 -2.59 -7.14
N GLY A 17 -0.37 -3.41 -8.20
CA GLY A 17 -1.34 -3.24 -9.27
C GLY A 17 -1.07 -2.04 -10.20
N VAL A 18 0.02 -1.29 -9.96
CA VAL A 18 0.41 -0.16 -10.81
C VAL A 18 1.34 -0.64 -11.90
N LYS A 19 1.06 -0.26 -13.15
CA LYS A 19 1.88 -0.66 -14.30
C LYS A 19 3.34 -0.23 -14.14
N ALA A 20 4.28 -1.10 -14.52
CA ALA A 20 5.72 -0.84 -14.45
C ALA A 20 6.13 0.48 -15.13
N HIS A 21 5.47 0.86 -16.23
CA HIS A 21 5.75 2.12 -16.92
C HIS A 21 5.33 3.34 -16.09
N THR A 22 4.22 3.25 -15.35
CA THR A 22 3.73 4.32 -14.47
C THR A 22 4.67 4.52 -13.28
N ILE A 23 5.11 3.43 -12.65
CA ILE A 23 6.10 3.46 -11.57
C ILE A 23 7.38 4.18 -12.03
N ARG A 24 7.89 3.87 -13.23
CA ARG A 24 9.05 4.56 -13.82
C ARG A 24 8.81 6.06 -14.06
N ILE A 25 7.59 6.47 -14.40
CA ILE A 25 7.24 7.88 -14.55
C ILE A 25 7.28 8.57 -13.18
N TRP A 26 6.75 7.92 -12.14
CA TRP A 26 6.76 8.46 -10.78
C TRP A 26 8.18 8.60 -10.23
N GLU A 27 9.05 7.62 -10.47
CA GLU A 27 10.48 7.73 -10.21
C GLU A 27 11.08 8.98 -10.87
N LYS A 28 10.91 9.11 -12.20
CA LYS A 28 11.56 10.18 -12.97
C LYS A 28 11.04 11.57 -12.62
N ARG A 29 9.73 11.72 -12.38
CA ARG A 29 9.10 13.04 -12.20
C ARG A 29 9.11 13.53 -10.76
N TYR A 30 9.07 12.62 -9.80
CA TYR A 30 8.79 12.94 -8.42
C TYR A 30 9.81 12.37 -7.43
N ASP A 31 10.82 11.66 -7.93
CA ASP A 31 11.82 10.95 -7.10
C ASP A 31 11.16 10.05 -6.03
N LEU A 32 9.99 9.50 -6.36
CA LEU A 32 9.13 8.81 -5.40
C LEU A 32 9.80 7.56 -4.82
N LEU A 33 10.54 6.86 -5.68
CA LEU A 33 11.28 5.65 -5.35
C LEU A 33 12.72 5.81 -5.84
N THR A 34 13.66 5.41 -4.99
CA THR A 34 15.08 5.34 -5.30
C THR A 34 15.50 3.89 -5.53
N PRO A 35 15.45 3.37 -6.77
CA PRO A 35 15.91 2.02 -7.06
C PRO A 35 17.43 1.93 -6.87
N SER A 36 17.86 0.89 -6.17
CA SER A 36 19.25 0.44 -6.24
C SER A 36 19.52 -0.18 -7.62
N ARG A 37 20.77 -0.11 -8.09
CA ARG A 37 21.17 -0.79 -9.32
C ARG A 37 22.05 -1.98 -8.96
N SER A 38 21.74 -3.15 -9.51
CA SER A 38 22.63 -4.31 -9.43
C SER A 38 23.91 -4.08 -10.24
N GLU A 39 24.89 -4.95 -10.08
CA GLU A 39 26.12 -4.98 -10.91
C GLU A 39 25.83 -5.04 -12.42
N THR A 40 24.70 -5.64 -12.80
CA THR A 40 24.19 -5.71 -14.18
C THR A 40 23.37 -4.50 -14.61
N ASN A 41 23.38 -3.41 -13.84
CA ASN A 41 22.66 -2.15 -14.09
C ASN A 41 21.12 -2.31 -14.13
N ILE A 42 20.59 -3.38 -13.53
CA ILE A 42 19.15 -3.64 -13.43
C ILE A 42 18.62 -2.96 -12.17
N ARG A 43 17.46 -2.31 -12.27
CA ARG A 43 16.77 -1.69 -11.12
C ARG A 43 16.31 -2.78 -10.14
N SER A 44 16.68 -2.62 -8.87
CA SER A 44 16.24 -3.45 -7.75
C SER A 44 15.69 -2.56 -6.64
N TYR A 45 14.59 -2.98 -6.06
CA TYR A 45 13.84 -2.22 -5.07
C TYR A 45 13.86 -2.97 -3.74
N SER A 46 14.10 -2.25 -2.65
CA SER A 46 14.03 -2.83 -1.31
C SER A 46 12.58 -3.06 -0.88
N SER A 47 12.39 -3.78 0.22
CA SER A 47 11.10 -3.88 0.90
C SER A 47 10.52 -2.52 1.29
N ALA A 48 11.37 -1.56 1.70
CA ALA A 48 10.94 -0.20 2.01
C ALA A 48 10.35 0.51 0.76
N CYS A 49 10.99 0.37 -0.41
CA CYS A 49 10.46 0.92 -1.66
C CYS A 49 9.09 0.30 -2.02
N LEU A 50 8.91 -1.00 -1.78
CA LEU A 50 7.62 -1.65 -1.98
C LEU A 50 6.55 -1.10 -1.02
N GLN A 51 6.86 -1.00 0.28
CA GLN A 51 5.94 -0.47 1.28
C GLN A 51 5.52 0.97 0.95
N LYS A 52 6.48 1.83 0.60
CA LYS A 52 6.21 3.20 0.15
C LYS A 52 5.32 3.24 -1.09
N LEU A 53 5.60 2.38 -2.08
CA LEU A 53 4.77 2.30 -3.29
C LEU A 53 3.33 1.89 -2.98
N LEU A 54 3.12 0.91 -2.07
CA LEU A 54 1.79 0.47 -1.67
C LEU A 54 1.01 1.59 -1.00
N ASN A 55 1.63 2.30 -0.05
CA ASN A 55 1.03 3.45 0.62
C ASN A 55 0.64 4.56 -0.37
N VAL A 56 1.54 4.90 -1.29
CA VAL A 56 1.25 5.91 -2.34
C VAL A 56 0.13 5.47 -3.25
N THR A 57 0.09 4.18 -3.61
CA THR A 57 -0.95 3.62 -4.48
C THR A 57 -2.31 3.63 -3.81
N SER A 58 -2.38 3.33 -2.50
CA SER A 58 -3.59 3.44 -1.69
C SER A 58 -4.15 4.87 -1.75
N LEU A 59 -3.34 5.88 -1.46
CA LEU A 59 -3.75 7.28 -1.55
C LEU A 59 -4.16 7.67 -2.98
N TYR A 60 -3.43 7.20 -3.99
CA TYR A 60 -3.75 7.48 -5.39
C TYR A 60 -5.09 6.89 -5.82
N ASN A 61 -5.39 5.65 -5.40
CA ASN A 61 -6.66 4.98 -5.66
C ASN A 61 -7.84 5.70 -5.00
N ASP A 62 -7.61 6.32 -3.84
CA ASP A 62 -8.63 7.15 -3.20
C ASP A 62 -8.82 8.55 -3.83
N GLY A 63 -8.20 8.79 -4.99
CA GLY A 63 -8.38 10.02 -5.77
C GLY A 63 -7.39 11.14 -5.45
N TYR A 64 -6.37 10.91 -4.61
CA TYR A 64 -5.29 11.88 -4.48
C TYR A 64 -4.45 11.93 -5.76
N LYS A 65 -4.13 13.15 -6.19
CA LYS A 65 -3.21 13.34 -7.31
C LYS A 65 -1.80 12.94 -6.86
N ILE A 66 -1.10 12.17 -7.69
CA ILE A 66 0.29 11.78 -7.44
C ILE A 66 1.21 12.98 -7.18
N SER A 67 0.95 14.12 -7.82
CA SER A 67 1.71 15.36 -7.62
C SER A 67 1.55 15.98 -6.23
N LYS A 68 0.48 15.64 -5.50
CA LYS A 68 0.28 16.01 -4.10
C LYS A 68 0.94 14.98 -3.19
N ILE A 69 0.74 13.68 -3.48
CA ILE A 69 1.33 12.58 -2.69
C ILE A 69 2.87 12.65 -2.71
N ALA A 70 3.46 12.95 -3.85
CA ALA A 70 4.90 13.09 -4.03
C ALA A 70 5.55 14.22 -3.21
N LYS A 71 4.77 15.15 -2.66
CA LYS A 71 5.28 16.24 -1.82
C LYS A 71 5.29 15.90 -0.34
N PHE A 72 4.64 14.81 0.04
CA PHE A 72 4.58 14.37 1.41
C PHE A 72 5.81 13.52 1.74
N ASP A 73 6.27 13.67 2.97
CA ASP A 73 7.32 12.82 3.52
C ASP A 73 6.75 11.42 3.82
N GLU A 74 7.64 10.44 4.00
CA GLU A 74 7.22 9.04 4.19
C GLU A 74 6.34 8.86 5.44
N GLU A 75 6.62 9.62 6.50
CA GLU A 75 5.82 9.65 7.72
C GLU A 75 4.43 10.24 7.49
N GLU A 76 4.32 11.35 6.75
CA GLU A 76 3.06 11.99 6.39
C GLU A 76 2.21 11.09 5.49
N ILE A 77 2.82 10.42 4.51
CA ILE A 77 2.13 9.44 3.66
C ILE A 77 1.59 8.30 4.54
N ALA A 78 2.41 7.77 5.45
CA ALA A 78 1.99 6.69 6.33
C ALA A 78 0.89 7.12 7.31
N GLU A 79 0.93 8.37 7.80
CA GLU A 79 -0.10 8.94 8.66
C GLU A 79 -1.41 9.15 7.90
N LEU A 80 -1.36 9.75 6.70
CA LEU A 80 -2.54 9.90 5.84
C LEU A 80 -3.16 8.55 5.48
N VAL A 81 -2.36 7.52 5.22
CA VAL A 81 -2.87 6.16 4.99
C VAL A 81 -3.54 5.62 6.25
N ARG A 82 -2.93 5.76 7.44
CA ARG A 82 -3.51 5.31 8.71
C ARG A 82 -4.82 6.06 9.06
N GLU A 83 -4.83 7.39 8.97
CA GLU A 83 -6.03 8.20 9.16
C GLU A 83 -7.12 7.80 8.17
N ARG A 84 -6.73 7.40 6.95
CA ARG A 84 -7.66 6.96 5.92
C ARG A 84 -8.21 5.57 6.18
N GLU A 85 -7.40 4.62 6.61
CA GLU A 85 -7.88 3.31 7.07
C GLU A 85 -8.88 3.47 8.21
N ILE A 86 -8.67 4.44 9.10
CA ILE A 86 -9.61 4.80 10.16
C ILE A 86 -10.90 5.44 9.59
N SER A 87 -10.80 6.21 8.50
CA SER A 87 -11.94 6.92 7.90
C SER A 87 -12.74 6.12 6.87
N ASN A 88 -12.16 5.11 6.22
CA ASN A 88 -12.76 4.32 5.14
C ASN A 88 -13.18 2.94 5.66
N ASN A 89 -13.92 2.97 6.77
CA ASN A 89 -14.16 1.82 7.63
C ASN A 89 -14.87 0.65 6.92
N HIS A 90 -15.59 0.92 5.82
CA HIS A 90 -16.29 -0.11 5.06
C HIS A 90 -15.38 -1.05 4.29
N THR A 91 -14.45 -0.52 3.49
CA THR A 91 -13.60 -1.37 2.66
C THR A 91 -12.64 -2.18 3.54
N PHE A 92 -12.10 -1.54 4.59
CA PHE A 92 -11.26 -2.19 5.59
C PHE A 92 -12.02 -3.25 6.39
N ALA A 93 -13.25 -2.97 6.84
CA ALA A 93 -14.03 -3.95 7.57
C ALA A 93 -14.49 -5.12 6.69
N ILE A 94 -14.81 -4.88 5.41
CA ILE A 94 -15.12 -5.96 4.45
C ILE A 94 -13.91 -6.89 4.27
N ASP A 95 -12.70 -6.34 4.14
CA ASP A 95 -11.51 -7.15 3.94
C ASP A 95 -11.07 -7.87 5.24
N ASN A 96 -11.25 -7.25 6.40
CA ASN A 96 -11.05 -7.92 7.70
C ASN A 96 -12.08 -9.03 7.96
N LEU A 97 -13.35 -8.82 7.63
CA LEU A 97 -14.38 -9.86 7.72
C LEU A 97 -14.04 -11.06 6.83
N LYS A 98 -13.58 -10.83 5.60
CA LYS A 98 -13.13 -11.91 4.71
C LYS A 98 -11.94 -12.66 5.29
N MET A 99 -10.95 -11.95 5.86
CA MET A 99 -9.78 -12.57 6.48
C MET A 99 -10.16 -13.40 7.71
N ALA A 100 -11.06 -12.89 8.55
CA ALA A 100 -11.58 -13.62 9.71
C ALA A 100 -12.35 -14.88 9.30
N MET A 101 -13.21 -14.81 8.27
CA MET A 101 -13.94 -15.96 7.74
C MET A 101 -13.02 -17.02 7.13
N LEU A 102 -11.97 -16.60 6.41
CA LEU A 102 -11.00 -17.53 5.81
C LEU A 102 -10.13 -18.22 6.86
N ALA A 103 -9.82 -17.52 7.96
CA ALA A 103 -9.04 -18.06 9.06
C ALA A 103 -9.90 -18.81 10.11
N PHE A 104 -11.23 -18.81 9.97
CA PHE A 104 -12.17 -19.24 11.02
C PHE A 104 -11.91 -18.53 12.37
N ASP A 105 -11.44 -17.29 12.32
CA ASP A 105 -11.13 -16.48 13.48
C ASP A 105 -12.40 -15.71 13.90
N HIS A 106 -13.13 -16.31 14.84
CA HIS A 106 -14.40 -15.78 15.31
C HIS A 106 -14.26 -14.46 16.08
N ASP A 107 -13.19 -14.32 16.88
CA ASP A 107 -12.95 -13.12 17.69
C ASP A 107 -12.65 -11.90 16.80
N LEU A 108 -11.85 -12.09 15.75
CA LEU A 108 -11.58 -11.04 14.76
C LEU A 108 -12.85 -10.66 13.99
N PHE A 109 -13.70 -11.64 13.69
CA PHE A 109 -14.97 -11.42 13.01
C PHE A 109 -15.92 -10.58 13.87
N GLU A 110 -16.20 -10.98 15.11
CA GLU A 110 -17.11 -10.25 16.01
C GLU A 110 -16.61 -8.83 16.25
N LYS A 111 -15.32 -8.66 16.56
CA LYS A 111 -14.76 -7.32 16.80
C LYS A 111 -14.91 -6.39 15.59
N THR A 112 -14.67 -6.91 14.39
CA THR A 112 -14.81 -6.13 13.15
C THR A 112 -16.27 -5.82 12.85
N PHE A 113 -17.18 -6.75 13.16
CA PHE A 113 -18.62 -6.59 12.97
C PHE A 113 -19.24 -5.58 13.96
N ASP A 114 -18.86 -5.63 15.23
CA ASP A 114 -19.32 -4.72 16.27
C ASP A 114 -18.83 -3.29 16.01
N GLN A 115 -17.57 -3.12 15.59
CA GLN A 115 -17.04 -1.82 15.17
C GLN A 115 -17.81 -1.22 13.97
N LEU A 116 -18.36 -2.06 13.09
CA LEU A 116 -19.21 -1.61 12.00
C LEU A 116 -20.61 -1.23 12.49
N LEU A 117 -21.19 -2.00 13.41
CA LEU A 117 -22.51 -1.72 13.98
C LEU A 117 -22.53 -0.38 14.75
N GLU A 118 -21.49 -0.10 15.53
CA GLU A 118 -21.36 1.16 16.28
C GLU A 118 -21.29 2.40 15.37
N GLN A 119 -20.90 2.26 14.10
CA GLN A 119 -20.89 3.38 13.15
C GLN A 119 -22.23 3.67 12.49
N TYR A 120 -23.19 2.74 12.61
CA TYR A 120 -24.52 2.84 11.99
C TYR A 120 -25.65 3.00 13.00
N THR A 121 -25.32 3.09 14.29
CA THR A 121 -26.27 3.29 15.40
C THR A 121 -26.04 4.65 16.05
#